data_AF-A0A239A870-F1
#
_entry.id   AF-A0A239A870-F1
#
_cell.length_a   1.000
_cell.length_b   1.000
_cell.length_c   1.000
_cell.angle_alpha   90.00
_cell.angle_beta   90.00
_cell.angle_gamma   90.00
#
_symmetry.space_group_name_H-M   'P 1'
#
loop_
_entity.id
_entity.type
_entity.pdbx_description
1 polymer ?
#
loop_
_entity_poly.entity_id
_entity_poly.type
_entity_poly.pdbx_seq_one_letter_code
_entity_poly.pdbx_strand_id
1 'polypeptide(L)'
;MKSPIYQIFGSENSLDVDLVFFVEEMPETILEKLTISKELSVSIKSFFPEKEINANLAVCKNGYLVEVYKGTTDELNNALFYTYHFHEQKFENPITKLLVRDIDLKFLRCTRMILSFVSKTEYRVLVKKALKGNLDEKIQALETIDLNTITSFGKDNSKKDILKSIAFQLGQTIALSEGKELYTKNQIAASFRDLRKYLSREENVNLNDLQKRLSIFVELLKIRMLMMKNKSEYKYEEENDFNYAR
;
A
#
# COMPACT_ATOMS: atom_id res chain seq x y z
N MET A 1 23.14 -21.12 -7.95
CA MET A 1 22.03 -20.68 -7.08
C MET A 1 20.74 -21.32 -7.59
N LYS A 2 19.86 -21.80 -6.72
CA LYS A 2 18.50 -22.18 -7.12
C LYS A 2 17.80 -20.93 -7.68
N SER A 3 16.96 -21.09 -8.71
CA SER A 3 16.17 -19.98 -9.23
C SER A 3 15.24 -19.48 -8.12
N PRO A 4 15.16 -18.15 -7.88
CA PRO A 4 14.30 -17.64 -6.82
C PRO A 4 12.83 -17.89 -7.14
N ILE A 5 12.05 -18.29 -6.12
CA ILE A 5 10.60 -18.42 -6.23
C ILE A 5 10.00 -17.02 -6.06
N TYR A 6 9.13 -16.64 -6.99
CA TYR A 6 8.45 -15.34 -6.95
C TYR A 6 7.03 -15.44 -7.47
N GLN A 7 6.22 -14.42 -7.16
CA GLN A 7 4.87 -14.27 -7.67
C GLN A 7 4.63 -12.83 -8.11
N ILE A 8 4.04 -12.66 -9.29
CA ILE A 8 3.59 -11.35 -9.80
C ILE A 8 2.20 -11.05 -9.24
N PHE A 9 1.92 -9.81 -8.87
CA PHE A 9 0.63 -9.45 -8.26
C PHE A 9 0.18 -8.05 -8.64
N GLY A 10 -1.02 -7.67 -8.22
CA GLY A 10 -1.57 -6.34 -8.45
C GLY A 10 -2.30 -6.21 -9.79
N SER A 11 -2.33 -5.00 -10.35
CA SER A 11 -3.16 -4.69 -11.52
C SER A 11 -2.54 -5.18 -12.83
N GLU A 12 -3.35 -5.77 -13.71
CA GLU A 12 -2.96 -6.17 -15.09
C GLU A 12 -2.34 -5.00 -15.88
N ASN A 13 -2.85 -3.79 -15.63
CA ASN A 13 -2.45 -2.56 -16.33
C ASN A 13 -1.43 -1.74 -15.51
N SER A 14 -0.49 -2.40 -14.81
CA SER A 14 0.60 -1.71 -14.10
C SER A 14 1.76 -1.34 -15.04
N LEU A 15 2.42 -0.22 -14.73
CA LEU A 15 3.56 0.28 -15.52
C LEU A 15 4.83 -0.50 -15.16
N ASP A 16 4.98 -0.81 -13.87
CA ASP A 16 5.98 -1.68 -13.28
C ASP A 16 5.45 -3.12 -13.11
N VAL A 17 6.37 -4.06 -12.89
CA VAL A 17 6.04 -5.42 -12.45
C VAL A 17 6.15 -5.46 -10.94
N ASP A 18 5.00 -5.46 -10.27
CA ASP A 18 4.91 -5.72 -8.85
C ASP A 18 5.08 -7.23 -8.60
N LEU A 19 6.14 -7.62 -7.88
CA LEU A 19 6.37 -9.02 -7.54
C LEU A 19 6.92 -9.19 -6.12
N VAL A 20 6.68 -10.38 -5.57
CA VAL A 20 7.19 -10.80 -4.26
C VAL A 20 8.12 -11.97 -4.46
N PHE A 21 9.33 -11.88 -3.92
CA PHE A 21 10.21 -13.04 -3.76
C PHE A 21 9.93 -13.74 -2.44
N PHE A 22 9.85 -15.06 -2.48
CA PHE A 22 9.70 -15.89 -1.29
C PHE A 22 11.08 -16.31 -0.78
N VAL A 23 11.39 -15.89 0.44
CA VAL A 23 12.63 -16.22 1.15
C VAL A 23 12.31 -17.15 2.33
N GLU A 24 13.27 -18.00 2.70
CA GLU A 24 13.10 -18.95 3.82
C GLU A 24 12.96 -18.21 5.15
N GLU A 25 13.78 -17.17 5.35
CA GLU A 25 13.79 -16.30 6.51
C GLU A 25 13.95 -14.85 6.08
N MET A 26 13.30 -13.94 6.80
CA MET A 26 13.40 -12.52 6.53
C MET A 26 14.74 -11.99 7.06
N PRO A 27 15.52 -11.24 6.27
CA PRO A 27 16.74 -10.61 6.75
C PRO A 27 16.45 -9.67 7.93
N GLU A 28 17.40 -9.48 8.84
CA GLU A 28 17.17 -8.69 10.05
C GLU A 28 17.03 -7.19 9.73
N THR A 29 17.91 -6.66 8.88
CA THR A 29 17.99 -5.22 8.64
C THR A 29 17.26 -4.77 7.39
N ILE A 30 16.77 -3.53 7.39
CA ILE A 30 16.15 -2.89 6.21
C ILE A 30 17.14 -2.84 5.03
N LEU A 31 18.43 -2.64 5.31
CA LEU A 31 19.47 -2.57 4.28
C LEU A 31 19.66 -3.93 3.60
N GLU A 32 19.72 -5.02 4.36
CA GLU A 32 19.82 -6.38 3.79
C GLU A 32 18.59 -6.74 2.98
N LYS A 33 17.38 -6.45 3.48
CA LYS A 33 16.12 -6.63 2.73
C LYS A 33 16.18 -5.90 1.38
N LEU A 34 16.66 -4.65 1.38
CA LEU A 34 16.83 -3.88 0.17
C LEU A 34 17.85 -4.51 -0.79
N THR A 35 19.03 -4.87 -0.28
CA THR A 35 20.10 -5.49 -1.08
C THR A 35 19.63 -6.78 -1.73
N ILE A 36 19.05 -7.71 -0.95
CA ILE A 36 18.54 -8.99 -1.45
C ILE A 36 17.44 -8.77 -2.48
N SER A 37 16.49 -7.87 -2.23
CA SER A 37 15.43 -7.58 -3.20
C SER A 37 15.98 -7.10 -4.55
N LYS A 38 17.07 -6.33 -4.55
CA LYS A 38 17.74 -5.85 -5.78
C LYS A 38 18.49 -6.98 -6.48
N GLU A 39 19.27 -7.76 -5.74
CA GLU A 39 20.03 -8.89 -6.30
C GLU A 39 19.11 -9.92 -6.96
N LEU A 40 18.00 -10.28 -6.29
CA LEU A 40 17.00 -11.18 -6.84
C LEU A 40 16.33 -10.59 -8.08
N SER A 41 16.01 -9.29 -8.07
CA SER A 41 15.46 -8.59 -9.24
C SER A 41 16.41 -8.64 -10.44
N VAL A 42 17.71 -8.43 -10.23
CA VAL A 42 18.74 -8.54 -11.29
C VAL A 42 18.75 -9.94 -11.88
N SER A 43 18.64 -10.98 -11.05
CA SER A 43 18.68 -12.38 -11.49
C SER A 43 17.53 -12.79 -12.43
N ILE A 44 16.40 -12.06 -12.40
CA ILE A 44 15.21 -12.33 -13.23
C ILE A 44 14.93 -11.22 -14.24
N LYS A 45 15.77 -10.19 -14.32
CA LYS A 45 15.54 -9.01 -15.16
C LYS A 45 15.37 -9.35 -16.65
N SER A 46 16.04 -10.40 -17.12
CA SER A 46 15.92 -10.87 -18.51
C SER A 46 14.51 -11.38 -18.87
N PHE A 47 13.70 -11.79 -17.89
CA PHE A 47 12.30 -12.16 -18.11
C PHE A 47 11.38 -10.93 -18.23
N PHE A 48 11.84 -9.76 -17.78
CA PHE A 48 11.09 -8.50 -17.80
C PHE A 48 11.95 -7.35 -18.39
N PRO A 49 12.40 -7.47 -19.65
CA PRO A 49 13.37 -6.54 -20.23
C PRO A 49 12.83 -5.11 -20.33
N GLU A 50 11.53 -4.95 -20.57
CA GLU A 50 10.89 -3.66 -20.85
C GLU A 50 10.24 -3.00 -19.62
N LYS A 51 10.15 -3.71 -18.49
CA LYS A 51 9.47 -3.20 -17.28
C LYS A 51 10.42 -3.08 -16.10
N GLU A 52 10.24 -2.04 -15.30
CA GLU A 52 10.89 -1.94 -13.99
C GLU A 52 10.30 -2.98 -13.03
N ILE A 53 11.16 -3.62 -12.23
CA ILE A 53 10.73 -4.60 -11.23
C ILE A 53 10.59 -3.87 -9.90
N ASN A 54 9.37 -3.85 -9.38
CA ASN A 54 9.07 -3.36 -8.04
C ASN A 54 8.98 -4.55 -7.09
N ALA A 55 10.14 -4.96 -6.58
CA ALA A 55 10.26 -6.15 -5.75
C ALA A 55 9.92 -5.90 -4.27
N ASN A 56 9.30 -6.92 -3.69
CA ASN A 56 9.13 -7.11 -2.25
C ASN A 56 9.70 -8.47 -1.83
N LEU A 57 9.88 -8.67 -0.52
CA LEU A 57 10.27 -9.95 0.08
C LEU A 57 9.16 -10.42 1.01
N ALA A 58 8.91 -11.71 1.06
CA ALA A 58 8.03 -12.30 2.04
C ALA A 58 8.48 -13.70 2.47
N VAL A 59 8.13 -14.08 3.69
CA VAL A 59 8.24 -15.45 4.19
C VAL A 59 6.85 -16.07 4.14
N CYS A 60 6.71 -17.19 3.44
CA CYS A 60 5.47 -17.95 3.36
C CYS A 60 5.60 -19.25 4.15
N LYS A 61 4.62 -19.55 5.02
CA LYS A 61 4.53 -20.80 5.76
C LYS A 61 3.09 -21.28 5.76
N ASN A 62 2.88 -22.59 5.56
CA ASN A 62 1.57 -23.23 5.67
C ASN A 62 0.45 -22.58 4.82
N GLY A 63 0.81 -22.02 3.65
CA GLY A 63 -0.13 -21.44 2.71
C GLY A 63 -0.45 -19.95 2.93
N TYR A 64 0.24 -19.26 3.83
CA TYR A 64 0.05 -17.83 4.08
C TYR A 64 1.37 -17.12 4.43
N LEU A 65 1.39 -15.79 4.33
CA LEU A 65 2.55 -14.99 4.70
C LEU A 65 2.68 -14.86 6.22
N VAL A 66 3.90 -15.01 6.73
CA VAL A 66 4.23 -14.81 8.15
C VAL A 66 5.13 -13.60 8.39
N GLU A 67 5.75 -13.05 7.35
CA GLU A 67 6.52 -11.80 7.45
C GLU A 67 6.69 -11.16 6.07
N VAL A 68 6.70 -9.82 6.00
CA VAL A 68 6.88 -9.06 4.77
C VAL A 68 7.88 -7.91 4.93
N TYR A 69 8.59 -7.58 3.86
CA TYR A 69 9.49 -6.42 3.86
C TYR A 69 8.72 -5.10 3.71
N LYS A 70 7.84 -4.99 2.72
CA LYS A 70 6.99 -3.81 2.46
C LYS A 70 5.51 -4.18 2.56
N GLY A 71 4.68 -3.21 2.94
CA GLY A 71 3.25 -3.44 3.15
C GLY A 71 2.95 -4.09 4.50
N THR A 72 1.70 -4.51 4.70
CA THR A 72 1.28 -5.36 5.83
C THR A 72 1.06 -6.78 5.35
N THR A 73 1.24 -7.74 6.25
CA THR A 73 1.23 -9.16 5.94
C THR A 73 -0.13 -9.63 5.47
N ASP A 74 -1.20 -9.21 6.13
CA ASP A 74 -2.59 -9.45 5.71
C ASP A 74 -2.89 -8.90 4.31
N GLU A 75 -2.49 -7.65 4.05
CA GLU A 75 -2.75 -6.98 2.78
C GLU A 75 -2.02 -7.65 1.63
N LEU A 76 -0.72 -7.94 1.81
CA LEU A 76 0.07 -8.55 0.76
C LEU A 76 -0.35 -10.00 0.53
N ASN A 77 -0.65 -10.76 1.59
CA ASN A 77 -1.13 -12.13 1.48
C ASN A 77 -2.40 -12.20 0.63
N ASN A 78 -3.40 -11.40 0.99
CA ASN A 78 -4.68 -11.42 0.28
C ASN A 78 -4.54 -10.82 -1.13
N ALA A 79 -3.68 -9.80 -1.32
CA ALA A 79 -3.38 -9.28 -2.64
C ALA A 79 -2.78 -10.37 -3.56
N LEU A 80 -1.80 -11.13 -3.06
CA LEU A 80 -1.21 -12.26 -3.79
C LEU A 80 -2.29 -13.29 -4.15
N PHE A 81 -3.14 -13.67 -3.20
CA PHE A 81 -4.22 -14.63 -3.44
C PHE A 81 -5.19 -14.15 -4.53
N TYR A 82 -5.76 -12.95 -4.37
CA TYR A 82 -6.83 -12.46 -5.25
C TYR A 82 -6.34 -12.03 -6.64
N THR A 83 -5.06 -11.65 -6.76
CA THR A 83 -4.52 -11.15 -8.04
C THR A 83 -3.62 -12.14 -8.76
N TYR A 84 -3.44 -13.36 -8.23
CA TYR A 84 -2.60 -14.39 -8.85
C TYR A 84 -2.95 -14.65 -10.33
N HIS A 85 -4.24 -14.76 -10.63
CA HIS A 85 -4.77 -15.09 -11.96
C HIS A 85 -4.76 -13.92 -12.96
N PHE A 86 -4.37 -12.71 -12.53
CA PHE A 86 -4.24 -11.54 -13.41
C PHE A 86 -2.93 -11.54 -14.21
N HIS A 87 -2.00 -12.44 -13.88
CA HIS A 87 -0.67 -12.49 -14.49
C HIS A 87 -0.34 -13.92 -14.90
N GLU A 88 0.50 -14.07 -15.92
CA GLU A 88 1.12 -15.35 -16.23
C GLU A 88 2.18 -15.64 -15.17
N GLN A 89 2.01 -16.74 -14.44
CA GLN A 89 2.85 -17.09 -13.31
C GLN A 89 3.81 -18.22 -13.69
N LYS A 90 5.06 -18.09 -13.23
CA LYS A 90 6.09 -19.13 -13.44
C LYS A 90 5.98 -20.29 -12.43
N PHE A 91 5.43 -20.02 -11.26
CA PHE A 91 5.36 -20.96 -10.14
C PHE A 91 3.93 -21.08 -9.66
N GLU A 92 3.56 -22.22 -9.07
CA GLU A 92 2.26 -22.41 -8.43
C GLU A 92 2.05 -21.41 -7.29
N ASN A 93 0.79 -21.06 -7.03
CA ASN A 93 0.43 -20.10 -5.98
C ASN A 93 0.77 -20.67 -4.59
N PRO A 94 1.76 -20.11 -3.87
CA PRO A 94 2.07 -20.56 -2.52
C PRO A 94 1.05 -20.06 -1.49
N ILE A 95 0.25 -19.05 -1.84
CA ILE A 95 -0.78 -18.49 -0.96
C ILE A 95 -2.10 -19.21 -1.20
N THR A 96 -2.44 -20.10 -0.29
CA THR A 96 -3.66 -20.92 -0.32
C THR A 96 -4.65 -20.55 0.77
N LYS A 97 -4.26 -19.69 1.71
CA LYS A 97 -5.10 -19.19 2.80
C LYS A 97 -5.13 -17.67 2.84
N LEU A 98 -6.27 -17.11 3.20
CA LEU A 98 -6.49 -15.70 3.44
C LEU A 98 -6.25 -15.36 4.91
N LEU A 99 -5.74 -14.15 5.12
CA LEU A 99 -5.56 -13.56 6.44
C LEU A 99 -6.69 -12.57 6.72
N VAL A 100 -7.10 -12.49 7.99
CA VAL A 100 -8.07 -11.47 8.44
C VAL A 100 -7.40 -10.11 8.32
N ARG A 101 -8.10 -9.17 7.67
CA ARG A 101 -7.60 -7.82 7.44
C ARG A 101 -7.53 -7.02 8.73
N ASP A 102 -6.36 -6.42 8.97
CA ASP A 102 -6.16 -5.48 10.06
C ASP A 102 -6.52 -4.07 9.61
N ILE A 103 -7.78 -3.72 9.86
CA ILE A 103 -8.33 -2.44 9.42
C ILE A 103 -7.69 -1.28 10.21
N ASP A 104 -7.37 -1.45 11.49
CA ASP A 104 -6.73 -0.40 12.31
C ASP A 104 -5.34 -0.06 11.77
N LEU A 105 -4.53 -1.08 11.55
CA LEU A 105 -3.21 -0.93 10.95
C LEU A 105 -3.29 -0.29 9.55
N LYS A 106 -4.31 -0.65 8.75
CA LYS A 106 -4.52 -0.01 7.44
C LYS A 106 -4.77 1.48 7.55
N PHE A 107 -5.63 1.93 8.48
CA PHE A 107 -5.89 3.35 8.70
C PHE A 107 -4.65 4.13 9.16
N LEU A 108 -3.87 3.54 10.08
CA LEU A 108 -2.62 4.14 10.56
C LEU A 108 -1.61 4.32 9.43
N ARG A 109 -1.43 3.30 8.60
CA ARG A 109 -0.51 3.34 7.45
C ARG A 109 -0.97 4.26 6.34
N CYS A 110 -2.27 4.26 6.02
CA CYS A 110 -2.86 5.19 5.05
C CYS A 110 -2.60 6.65 5.48
N THR A 111 -2.84 6.97 6.75
CA THR A 111 -2.53 8.27 7.35
C THR A 111 -1.06 8.65 7.17
N ARG A 112 -0.12 7.78 7.54
CA ARG A 112 1.32 8.04 7.39
C ARG A 112 1.71 8.23 5.93
N MET A 113 1.15 7.44 5.01
CA MET A 113 1.44 7.54 3.58
C MET A 113 0.97 8.88 3.00
N ILE A 114 -0.27 9.26 3.24
CA ILE A 114 -0.82 10.54 2.74
C ILE A 114 0.02 11.70 3.25
N LEU A 115 0.32 11.75 4.56
CA LEU A 115 1.19 12.76 5.14
C LEU A 115 2.59 12.75 4.50
N SER A 116 3.16 11.58 4.26
CA SER A 116 4.48 11.48 3.61
C SER A 116 4.49 12.07 2.21
N PHE A 117 3.43 11.85 1.42
CA PHE A 117 3.28 12.42 0.08
C PHE A 117 3.19 13.94 0.07
N VAL A 118 2.51 14.54 1.05
CA VAL A 118 2.39 16.00 1.17
C VAL A 118 3.55 16.65 1.93
N SER A 119 4.55 15.88 2.38
CA SER A 119 5.64 16.40 3.24
C SER A 119 6.65 17.33 2.56
N LYS A 120 6.51 17.54 1.24
CA LYS A 120 7.31 18.46 0.41
C LYS A 120 6.47 19.57 -0.23
N THR A 121 5.31 19.84 0.34
CA THR A 121 4.36 20.88 -0.11
C THR A 121 4.43 22.11 0.80
N GLU A 122 3.54 23.07 0.58
CA GLU A 122 3.26 24.22 1.42
C GLU A 122 2.98 23.82 2.88
N TYR A 123 2.47 22.60 3.12
CA TYR A 123 2.18 22.05 4.44
C TYR A 123 3.38 21.39 5.13
N ARG A 124 4.59 21.49 4.58
CA ARG A 124 5.79 20.75 5.05
C ARG A 124 6.02 20.86 6.56
N VAL A 125 5.96 22.05 7.15
CA VAL A 125 6.25 22.26 8.58
C VAL A 125 5.25 21.50 9.45
N LEU A 126 3.95 21.70 9.17
CA LEU A 126 2.85 21.01 9.85
C LEU A 126 2.98 19.49 9.72
N VAL A 127 3.17 19.00 8.50
CA VAL A 127 3.24 17.58 8.19
C VAL A 127 4.44 16.91 8.83
N LYS A 128 5.63 17.55 8.81
CA LYS A 128 6.83 16.99 9.44
C LYS A 128 6.71 16.90 10.95
N LYS A 129 5.99 17.84 11.59
CA LYS A 129 5.64 17.75 13.01
C LYS A 129 4.70 16.56 13.24
N ALA A 130 3.59 16.50 12.51
CA ALA A 130 2.59 15.45 12.66
C ALA A 130 3.13 14.03 12.42
N LEU A 131 4.04 13.84 11.45
CA LEU A 131 4.68 12.54 11.19
C LEU A 131 5.51 12.02 12.38
N LYS A 132 6.03 12.91 13.24
CA LYS A 132 6.73 12.55 14.48
C LYS A 132 5.78 12.45 15.68
N GLY A 133 4.54 12.87 15.50
CA GLY A 133 3.52 12.98 16.53
C GLY A 133 2.64 11.75 16.69
N ASN A 134 1.66 11.89 17.57
CA ASN A 134 0.63 10.88 17.81
C ASN A 134 -0.48 10.90 16.73
N LEU A 135 -1.50 10.04 16.88
CA LEU A 135 -2.57 9.95 15.88
C LEU A 135 -3.44 11.22 15.83
N ASP A 136 -3.73 11.86 16.95
CA ASP A 136 -4.49 13.11 17.00
C ASP A 136 -3.78 14.23 16.23
N GLU A 137 -2.46 14.38 16.40
CA GLU A 137 -1.66 15.35 15.64
C GLU A 137 -1.66 15.06 14.14
N LYS A 138 -1.72 13.78 13.75
CA LYS A 138 -1.83 13.36 12.34
C LYS A 138 -3.21 13.68 11.77
N ILE A 139 -4.27 13.44 12.53
CA ILE A 139 -5.65 13.78 12.15
C ILE A 139 -5.77 15.30 11.95
N GLN A 140 -5.31 16.10 12.90
CA GLN A 140 -5.34 17.57 12.81
C GLN A 140 -4.59 18.08 11.57
N ALA A 141 -3.45 17.47 11.25
CA ALA A 141 -2.72 17.81 10.03
C ALA A 141 -3.51 17.47 8.76
N LEU A 142 -4.15 16.30 8.70
CA LEU A 142 -5.00 15.91 7.57
C LEU A 142 -6.22 16.82 7.40
N GLU A 143 -6.84 17.25 8.50
CA GLU A 143 -7.96 18.21 8.48
C GLU A 143 -7.57 19.58 7.93
N THR A 144 -6.32 19.98 8.14
CA THR A 144 -5.80 21.29 7.70
C THR A 144 -5.39 21.30 6.22
N ILE A 145 -5.11 20.13 5.63
CA ILE A 145 -4.64 20.03 4.25
C ILE A 145 -5.79 20.28 3.29
N ASP A 146 -5.62 21.31 2.44
CA ASP A 146 -6.39 21.50 1.22
C ASP A 146 -5.53 21.08 0.03
N LEU A 147 -5.90 19.97 -0.61
CA LEU A 147 -5.19 19.47 -1.78
C LEU A 147 -5.25 20.46 -2.96
N ASN A 148 -6.29 21.28 -3.06
CA ASN A 148 -6.47 22.22 -4.17
C ASN A 148 -5.46 23.37 -4.15
N THR A 149 -4.88 23.70 -2.99
CA THR A 149 -3.89 24.78 -2.87
C THR A 149 -2.46 24.29 -3.13
N ILE A 150 -2.24 22.99 -3.26
CA ILE A 150 -0.90 22.42 -3.48
C ILE A 150 -0.44 22.66 -4.91
N THR A 151 0.59 23.49 -5.06
CA THR A 151 1.16 23.82 -6.37
C THR A 151 2.16 22.77 -6.84
N SER A 152 2.92 22.20 -5.91
CA SER A 152 3.98 21.22 -6.19
C SER A 152 4.16 20.23 -5.05
N PHE A 153 4.52 19.00 -5.40
CA PHE A 153 4.85 17.93 -4.45
C PHE A 153 6.36 17.65 -4.35
N GLY A 154 7.20 18.53 -4.88
CA GLY A 154 8.65 18.35 -4.96
C GLY A 154 9.12 17.67 -6.25
N LYS A 155 10.42 17.34 -6.32
CA LYS A 155 11.10 16.91 -7.56
C LYS A 155 11.13 15.40 -7.82
N ASP A 156 10.90 14.58 -6.79
CA ASP A 156 11.25 13.15 -6.85
C ASP A 156 10.16 12.27 -7.48
N ASN A 157 8.92 12.75 -7.52
CA ASN A 157 7.79 12.01 -8.08
C ASN A 157 6.91 12.95 -8.91
N SER A 158 6.34 12.44 -10.00
CA SER A 158 5.36 13.21 -10.75
C SER A 158 4.13 13.50 -9.87
N LYS A 159 3.56 14.70 -9.99
CA LYS A 159 2.30 15.07 -9.30
C LYS A 159 1.23 13.99 -9.50
N LYS A 160 1.14 13.46 -10.72
CA LYS A 160 0.20 12.40 -11.10
C LYS A 160 0.42 11.10 -10.34
N ASP A 161 1.65 10.66 -10.16
CA ASP A 161 1.96 9.44 -9.39
C ASP A 161 1.58 9.58 -7.93
N ILE A 162 1.78 10.77 -7.37
CA ILE A 162 1.36 11.07 -5.99
C ILE A 162 -0.16 11.07 -5.88
N LEU A 163 -0.86 11.79 -6.76
CA LEU A 163 -2.33 11.83 -6.74
C LEU A 163 -2.94 10.44 -6.94
N LYS A 164 -2.40 9.63 -7.85
CA LYS A 164 -2.76 8.22 -8.03
C LYS A 164 -2.58 7.44 -6.74
N SER A 165 -1.45 7.63 -6.05
CA SER A 165 -1.14 6.90 -4.82
C SER A 165 -2.04 7.30 -3.66
N ILE A 166 -2.35 8.60 -3.51
CA ILE A 166 -3.34 9.09 -2.54
C ILE A 166 -4.72 8.51 -2.85
N ALA A 167 -5.17 8.57 -4.11
CA ALA A 167 -6.46 8.03 -4.53
C ALA A 167 -6.58 6.53 -4.26
N PHE A 168 -5.52 5.77 -4.54
CA PHE A 168 -5.47 4.33 -4.26
C PHE A 168 -5.56 4.05 -2.76
N GLN A 169 -4.76 4.74 -1.92
CA GLN A 169 -4.80 4.55 -0.47
C GLN A 169 -6.16 4.90 0.14
N LEU A 170 -6.75 6.03 -0.28
CA LEU A 170 -8.07 6.44 0.18
C LEU A 170 -9.14 5.43 -0.23
N GLY A 171 -9.21 5.10 -1.53
CA GLY A 171 -10.22 4.17 -2.04
C GLY A 171 -10.13 2.79 -1.40
N GLN A 172 -8.93 2.25 -1.26
CA GLN A 172 -8.72 0.94 -0.62
C GLN A 172 -9.10 0.96 0.86
N THR A 173 -8.70 2.00 1.61
CA THR A 173 -8.95 2.06 3.06
C THR A 173 -10.42 2.32 3.37
N ILE A 174 -11.08 3.20 2.61
CA ILE A 174 -12.52 3.47 2.76
C ILE A 174 -13.32 2.20 2.44
N ALA A 175 -13.02 1.52 1.33
CA ALA A 175 -13.70 0.25 1.00
C ALA A 175 -13.49 -0.81 2.09
N LEU A 176 -12.27 -0.93 2.62
CA LEU A 176 -11.99 -1.89 3.69
C LEU A 176 -12.79 -1.60 4.96
N SER A 177 -13.04 -0.32 5.28
CA SER A 177 -13.90 0.05 6.41
C SER A 177 -15.35 -0.43 6.25
N GLU A 178 -15.79 -0.69 5.02
CA GLU A 178 -17.09 -1.28 4.67
C GLU A 178 -17.03 -2.81 4.48
N GLY A 179 -15.90 -3.45 4.82
CA GLY A 179 -15.70 -4.88 4.62
C GLY A 179 -15.38 -5.31 3.19
N LYS A 180 -14.97 -4.38 2.31
CA LYS A 180 -14.62 -4.67 0.91
C LYS A 180 -13.11 -4.57 0.69
N GLU A 181 -12.51 -5.65 0.23
CA GLU A 181 -11.09 -5.69 -0.13
C GLU A 181 -10.90 -5.37 -1.61
N LEU A 182 -10.21 -4.28 -1.92
CA LEU A 182 -9.89 -3.85 -3.29
C LEU A 182 -8.37 -3.81 -3.47
N TYR A 183 -7.86 -4.56 -4.44
CA TYR A 183 -6.43 -4.77 -4.68
C TYR A 183 -5.90 -4.13 -5.97
N THR A 184 -6.79 -3.75 -6.88
CA THR A 184 -6.41 -3.16 -8.17
C THR A 184 -6.97 -1.76 -8.38
N LYS A 185 -6.30 -0.99 -9.25
CA LYS A 185 -6.80 0.33 -9.69
C LYS A 185 -8.19 0.22 -10.30
N ASN A 186 -8.43 -0.85 -11.08
CA ASN A 186 -9.71 -1.11 -11.73
C ASN A 186 -10.84 -1.36 -10.72
N GLN A 187 -10.57 -2.13 -9.66
CA GLN A 187 -11.53 -2.38 -8.58
C GLN A 187 -11.91 -1.09 -7.83
N ILE A 188 -10.91 -0.24 -7.53
CA ILE A 188 -11.16 1.06 -6.90
C ILE A 188 -11.93 1.98 -7.84
N ALA A 189 -11.54 2.07 -9.12
CA ALA A 189 -12.23 2.85 -10.14
C ALA A 189 -13.69 2.41 -10.37
N ALA A 190 -13.97 1.11 -10.25
CA ALA A 190 -15.31 0.58 -10.33
C ALA A 190 -16.17 1.00 -9.13
N SER A 191 -15.59 0.94 -7.92
CA SER A 191 -16.27 1.25 -6.66
C SER A 191 -16.42 2.76 -6.40
N PHE A 192 -15.43 3.56 -6.82
CA PHE A 192 -15.36 5.00 -6.62
C PHE A 192 -15.08 5.70 -7.95
N ARG A 193 -16.15 5.97 -8.70
CA ARG A 193 -16.05 6.53 -10.06
C ARG A 193 -15.34 7.88 -10.10
N ASP A 194 -15.51 8.67 -9.05
CA ASP A 194 -14.88 9.98 -8.85
C ASP A 194 -13.34 9.90 -8.67
N LEU A 195 -12.79 8.72 -8.34
CA LEU A 195 -11.35 8.51 -8.22
C LEU A 195 -10.66 8.11 -9.54
N ARG A 196 -11.44 7.77 -10.59
CA ARG A 196 -10.93 7.24 -11.87
C ARG A 196 -9.85 8.12 -12.48
N LYS A 197 -10.10 9.43 -12.57
CA LYS A 197 -9.20 10.39 -13.20
C LYS A 197 -7.81 10.44 -12.56
N TYR A 198 -7.72 10.25 -11.23
CA TYR A 198 -6.44 10.19 -10.53
C TYR A 198 -5.75 8.84 -10.71
N LEU A 199 -6.51 7.74 -10.65
CA LEU A 199 -5.99 6.37 -10.83
C LEU A 199 -5.41 6.16 -12.24
N SER A 200 -6.03 6.78 -13.24
CA SER A 200 -5.59 6.79 -14.64
C SER A 200 -4.55 7.87 -14.95
N ARG A 201 -4.17 8.71 -13.98
CA ARG A 201 -3.17 9.79 -14.14
C ARG A 201 -3.53 10.79 -15.25
N GLU A 202 -4.80 11.17 -15.34
CA GLU A 202 -5.24 12.20 -16.30
C GLU A 202 -4.53 13.53 -16.06
N GLU A 203 -4.34 14.33 -17.12
CA GLU A 203 -3.80 15.69 -17.03
C GLU A 203 -4.84 16.67 -16.48
N ASN A 204 -4.38 17.77 -15.86
CA ASN A 204 -5.21 18.93 -15.47
C ASN A 204 -6.46 18.58 -14.63
N VAL A 205 -6.39 17.53 -13.82
CA VAL A 205 -7.49 17.11 -12.95
C VAL A 205 -7.74 18.11 -11.82
N ASN A 206 -9.01 18.47 -11.62
CA ASN A 206 -9.46 19.15 -10.40
C ASN A 206 -9.43 18.16 -9.22
N LEU A 207 -8.91 18.60 -8.07
CA LEU A 207 -8.69 17.79 -6.86
C LEU A 207 -9.90 17.75 -5.90
N ASN A 208 -11.01 18.42 -6.21
CA ASN A 208 -12.23 18.45 -5.38
C ASN A 208 -12.72 17.06 -4.94
N ASP A 209 -12.77 16.09 -5.85
CA ASP A 209 -13.21 14.74 -5.50
C ASP A 209 -12.20 14.03 -4.58
N LEU A 210 -10.90 14.28 -4.79
CA LEU A 210 -9.85 13.69 -3.95
C LEU A 210 -9.88 14.31 -2.55
N GLN A 211 -10.09 15.63 -2.47
CA GLN A 211 -10.29 16.35 -1.21
C GLN A 211 -11.50 15.81 -0.46
N LYS A 212 -12.63 15.62 -1.15
CA LYS A 212 -13.83 15.01 -0.55
C LYS A 212 -13.55 13.64 0.03
N ARG A 213 -12.79 12.79 -0.68
CA ARG A 213 -12.41 11.46 -0.20
C ARG A 213 -11.44 11.51 0.97
N LEU A 214 -10.53 12.48 1.00
CA LEU A 214 -9.68 12.75 2.16
C LEU A 214 -10.51 13.13 3.39
N SER A 215 -11.48 14.04 3.25
CA SER A 215 -12.38 14.40 4.35
C SER A 215 -13.18 13.21 4.87
N ILE A 216 -13.74 12.38 3.98
CA ILE A 216 -14.44 11.14 4.37
C ILE A 216 -13.51 10.20 5.14
N PHE A 217 -12.28 10.01 4.66
CA PHE A 217 -11.29 9.18 5.34
C PHE A 217 -10.98 9.70 6.75
N VAL A 218 -10.82 11.02 6.92
CA VAL A 218 -10.55 11.64 8.22
C VAL A 218 -11.71 11.42 9.19
N GLU A 219 -12.96 11.58 8.75
CA GLU A 219 -14.14 11.32 9.60
C GLU A 219 -14.22 9.84 10.03
N LEU A 220 -13.99 8.92 9.09
CA LEU A 220 -13.92 7.48 9.39
C LEU A 220 -12.79 7.17 10.37
N LEU A 221 -11.62 7.79 10.19
CA LEU A 221 -10.47 7.62 11.08
C LEU A 221 -10.80 8.10 12.50
N LYS A 222 -11.48 9.24 12.66
CA LYS A 222 -11.88 9.77 13.98
C LYS A 222 -12.85 8.84 14.69
N ILE A 223 -13.86 8.32 13.99
CA ILE A 223 -14.78 7.32 14.54
C ILE A 223 -14.02 6.07 14.95
N ARG A 224 -13.17 5.56 14.06
CA ARG A 224 -12.41 4.33 14.28
C ARG A 224 -11.42 4.45 15.44
N MET A 225 -10.78 5.61 15.59
CA MET A 225 -9.82 5.89 16.66
C MET A 225 -10.39 5.69 18.06
N LEU A 226 -11.72 5.83 18.24
CA LEU A 226 -12.39 5.57 19.51
C LEU A 226 -12.38 4.08 19.91
N MET A 227 -12.26 3.19 18.93
CA MET A 227 -12.28 1.73 19.10
C MET A 227 -10.91 1.08 18.92
N MET A 228 -9.91 1.84 18.46
CA MET A 228 -8.55 1.34 18.23
C MET A 228 -7.87 0.97 19.54
N LYS A 229 -7.40 -0.28 19.64
CA LYS A 229 -6.50 -0.73 20.72
C LYS A 229 -5.14 -0.02 20.63
N ASN A 230 -4.60 0.05 19.40
CA ASN A 230 -3.30 0.63 19.10
C ASN A 230 -3.46 1.87 18.22
N LYS A 231 -2.84 2.99 18.63
CA LYS A 231 -2.89 4.27 17.89
C LYS A 231 -1.57 4.63 17.19
N SER A 232 -0.63 3.70 17.17
CA SER A 232 0.65 3.78 16.45
C SER A 232 0.81 2.56 15.55
N GLU A 233 1.55 2.66 14.44
CA GLU A 233 1.83 1.50 13.59
C GLU A 233 2.54 0.39 14.39
N TYR A 234 2.16 -0.86 14.12
CA TYR A 234 2.70 -2.08 14.73
C TYR A 234 2.94 -3.14 13.65
N LYS A 235 3.64 -4.23 13.99
CA LYS A 235 3.73 -5.37 13.09
C LYS A 235 2.47 -6.22 13.23
N TYR A 236 1.95 -6.67 12.09
CA TYR A 236 0.73 -7.48 12.06
C TYR A 236 0.88 -8.72 12.95
N GLU A 237 2.02 -9.40 12.83
CA GLU A 237 2.39 -10.63 13.53
C GLU A 237 2.45 -10.50 15.05
N GLU A 238 2.63 -9.28 15.58
CA GLU A 238 2.75 -9.04 17.02
C GLU A 238 1.37 -8.92 17.71
N GLU A 239 0.33 -8.58 16.94
CA GLU A 239 -1.02 -8.32 17.46
C GLU A 239 -2.08 -9.30 16.94
N ASN A 240 -1.71 -10.14 15.97
CA ASN A 240 -2.63 -11.03 15.29
C ASN A 240 -2.12 -12.48 15.33
N ASP A 241 -3.02 -13.40 15.67
CA ASP A 241 -2.77 -14.84 15.65
C ASP A 241 -3.14 -15.44 14.29
N PHE A 242 -2.32 -16.31 13.74
CA PHE A 242 -2.60 -16.97 12.46
C PHE A 242 -3.62 -18.12 12.56
N ASN A 243 -4.10 -18.48 13.76
CA ASN A 243 -5.11 -19.52 13.95
C ASN A 243 -6.43 -19.29 13.18
N TYR A 244 -6.68 -18.08 12.71
CA TYR A 244 -7.85 -17.75 11.88
C TYR A 244 -7.59 -17.77 10.37
N ALA A 245 -6.38 -18.12 9.91
CA ALA A 245 -6.09 -18.17 8.47
C ALA A 245 -7.01 -19.19 7.80
N ARG A 246 -7.79 -18.74 6.80
CA ARG A 246 -8.87 -19.51 6.16
C ARG A 246 -8.52 -19.89 4.74
#